data_AF-A0A932XYJ9-F1
#
_entry.id   AF-A0A932XYJ9-F1
#
_cell.length_a   1.000
_cell.length_b   1.000
_cell.length_c   1.000
_cell.angle_alpha   90.00
_cell.angle_beta   90.00
_cell.angle_gamma   90.00
#
_symmetry.space_group_name_H-M   'P 1'
#
loop_
_entity.id
_entity.type
_entity.pdbx_description
1 polymer ?
#
loop_
_entity_poly.entity_id
_entity_poly.type
_entity_poly.pdbx_seq_one_letter_code
_entity_poly.pdbx_strand_id
1 'polypeptide(L)'
;MLKNRFGRASILRETFAPTVIYGSSSPRGSGVTLGKSPRWVLFLALLIIAFILGIGRLVDLQIFRGSYFRSLAEGNRIRRIPIKAPRGEILDRSGAALARNIPVYKLATFGEGGVVIETQEIPREEALRIESSDPGEAL
;
A
#
# COMPACT_ATOMS: atom_id res chain seq x y z
N MET A 1 97.60 27.84 17.90
CA MET A 1 97.57 29.17 17.25
C MET A 1 96.81 29.02 15.94
N LEU A 2 95.64 29.66 15.84
CA LEU A 2 94.59 29.41 14.84
C LEU A 2 94.96 29.93 13.45
N LYS A 3 94.69 29.14 12.39
CA LYS A 3 94.39 29.69 11.06
C LYS A 3 93.70 28.68 10.12
N ASN A 4 92.52 29.09 9.67
CA ASN A 4 91.96 28.95 8.31
C ASN A 4 91.54 27.57 7.79
N ARG A 5 90.23 27.29 7.91
CA ARG A 5 89.45 26.55 6.91
C ARG A 5 88.49 27.50 6.18
N PHE A 6 89.01 28.25 5.21
CA PHE A 6 88.21 28.73 4.08
C PHE A 6 88.00 27.52 3.16
N GLY A 7 86.84 27.18 2.64
CA GLY A 7 85.56 27.84 2.53
C GLY A 7 84.93 27.28 1.25
N ARG A 8 83.63 27.00 1.24
CA ARG A 8 82.77 27.20 0.06
C ARG A 8 81.31 26.95 0.40
N ALA A 9 80.53 27.94 0.01
CA ALA A 9 79.09 28.00 0.03
C ALA A 9 78.47 27.01 -0.96
N SER A 10 77.38 26.39 -0.53
CA SER A 10 76.32 25.83 -1.37
C SER A 10 75.05 25.86 -0.51
N ILE A 11 74.53 27.06 -0.22
CA ILE A 11 73.29 27.56 -0.81
C ILE A 11 72.20 26.48 -0.78
N LEU A 12 71.38 26.59 0.27
CA LEU A 12 70.09 25.94 0.43
C LEU A 12 69.18 26.30 -0.76
N ARG A 13 69.10 25.40 -1.74
CA ARG A 13 68.00 25.34 -2.72
C ARG A 13 67.60 23.88 -2.92
N GLU A 14 67.16 23.24 -1.84
CA GLU A 14 66.26 22.10 -1.98
C GLU A 14 64.85 22.66 -1.92
N THR A 15 64.42 23.11 -3.10
CA THR A 15 63.05 23.43 -3.43
C THR A 15 62.18 22.24 -3.00
N PHE A 16 61.29 22.46 -2.03
CA PHE A 16 60.20 21.55 -1.75
C PHE A 16 59.36 21.38 -3.03
N ALA A 17 59.73 20.41 -3.86
CA ALA A 17 58.82 19.85 -4.82
C ALA A 17 57.83 19.02 -4.00
N PRO A 18 56.53 19.37 -3.94
CA PRO A 18 55.56 18.41 -3.46
C PRO A 18 55.60 17.26 -4.45
N THR A 19 56.21 16.14 -4.05
CA THR A 19 55.99 14.87 -4.74
C THR A 19 54.51 14.57 -4.55
N VAL A 20 53.69 15.07 -5.47
CA VAL A 20 52.32 14.61 -5.66
C VAL A 20 52.47 13.16 -6.08
N ILE A 21 52.38 12.27 -5.11
CA ILE A 21 52.27 10.84 -5.35
C ILE A 21 50.92 10.69 -6.03
N TYR A 22 50.92 10.67 -7.37
CA TYR A 22 49.83 10.07 -8.11
C TYR A 22 49.79 8.61 -7.65
N GLY A 23 48.94 8.34 -6.65
CA GLY A 23 48.51 7.00 -6.36
C GLY A 23 47.90 6.49 -7.65
N SER A 24 48.63 5.61 -8.34
CA SER A 24 48.05 4.81 -9.39
C SER A 24 47.02 3.91 -8.71
N SER A 25 45.79 4.40 -8.58
CA SER A 25 44.63 3.56 -8.41
C SER A 25 44.50 2.76 -9.69
N SER A 26 45.31 1.71 -9.82
CA SER A 26 44.96 0.61 -10.70
C SER A 26 43.58 0.15 -10.22
N PRO A 27 42.50 0.28 -11.01
CA PRO A 27 41.30 -0.45 -10.70
C PRO A 27 41.72 -1.90 -10.87
N ARG A 28 42.04 -2.56 -9.75
CA ARG A 28 42.19 -4.00 -9.74
C ARG A 28 40.79 -4.49 -10.03
N GLY A 29 40.49 -4.66 -11.32
CA GLY A 29 39.31 -5.34 -11.78
C GLY A 29 39.27 -6.61 -10.94
N SER A 30 38.26 -6.68 -10.08
CA SER A 30 37.87 -7.90 -9.43
C SER A 30 37.46 -8.82 -10.57
N GLY A 31 38.47 -9.48 -11.16
CA GLY A 31 38.26 -10.68 -11.91
C GLY A 31 37.56 -11.59 -10.92
N VAL A 32 36.23 -11.64 -11.03
CA VAL A 32 35.45 -12.74 -10.52
C VAL A 32 35.96 -13.93 -11.32
N THR A 33 37.10 -14.48 -10.90
CA THR A 33 37.56 -15.79 -11.31
C THR A 33 36.62 -16.76 -10.62
N LEU A 34 35.39 -16.78 -11.12
CA LEU A 34 34.45 -17.84 -10.90
C LEU A 34 35.17 -19.06 -11.47
N GLY A 35 35.88 -19.78 -10.61
CA GLY A 35 36.22 -21.15 -10.89
C GLY A 35 34.89 -21.80 -11.26
N LYS A 36 34.65 -21.96 -12.56
CA LYS A 36 33.44 -22.55 -13.13
C LYS A 36 33.48 -24.02 -12.79
N SER A 37 33.34 -24.34 -11.52
CA SER A 37 32.99 -25.67 -11.10
C SER A 37 31.59 -25.92 -11.68
N PRO A 38 31.39 -27.01 -12.45
CA PRO A 38 30.12 -27.26 -13.14
C PRO A 38 28.93 -27.27 -12.17
N ARG A 39 29.19 -27.56 -10.89
CA ARG A 39 28.24 -27.52 -9.77
C ARG A 39 27.57 -26.16 -9.58
N TRP A 40 28.32 -25.05 -9.66
CA TRP A 40 27.75 -23.70 -9.49
C TRP A 40 26.90 -23.28 -10.68
N VAL A 41 27.29 -23.67 -11.90
CA VAL A 41 26.50 -23.41 -13.12
C VAL A 41 25.18 -24.17 -13.07
N LEU A 42 25.22 -25.43 -12.63
CA LEU A 42 24.01 -26.25 -12.44
C LEU A 42 23.08 -25.66 -11.37
N PHE A 43 23.63 -25.20 -10.25
CA PHE A 43 22.83 -24.54 -9.20
C PHE A 43 22.14 -23.28 -9.71
N LEU A 44 22.88 -22.42 -10.45
CA LEU A 44 22.31 -21.20 -11.00
C LEU A 44 21.24 -21.48 -12.06
N ALA A 45 21.45 -22.50 -12.91
CA ALA A 45 20.46 -22.92 -13.89
C ALA A 45 19.17 -23.42 -13.21
N LEU A 46 19.29 -24.23 -12.15
CA LEU A 46 18.14 -24.71 -11.37
C LEU A 46 17.35 -23.54 -10.75
N LEU A 47 18.05 -22.55 -10.20
CA LEU A 47 17.43 -21.37 -9.59
C LEU A 47 16.66 -20.54 -10.61
N ILE A 48 17.21 -20.35 -11.80
CA ILE A 48 16.54 -19.65 -12.91
C ILE A 48 15.29 -20.41 -13.35
N ILE A 49 15.37 -21.74 -13.50
CA ILE A 49 14.23 -22.58 -13.89
C ILE A 49 13.11 -22.49 -12.84
N ALA A 50 13.45 -22.52 -11.54
CA ALA A 50 12.48 -22.38 -10.46
C ALA A 50 11.76 -21.01 -10.52
N PHE A 51 12.50 -19.94 -10.81
CA PHE A 51 11.91 -18.60 -10.99
C PHE A 51 10.98 -18.53 -12.20
N ILE A 52 11.37 -19.10 -13.34
CA ILE A 52 10.53 -19.15 -14.54
C ILE A 52 9.24 -19.91 -14.27
N LEU A 53 9.31 -21.05 -13.56
CA LEU A 53 8.14 -21.83 -13.18
C LEU A 53 7.19 -21.03 -12.27
N GLY A 54 7.76 -20.28 -11.31
CA GLY A 54 7.00 -19.40 -10.42
C GLY A 54 6.31 -18.26 -11.16
N ILE A 55 7.02 -17.59 -12.08
CA ILE A 55 6.45 -16.53 -12.92
C ILE A 55 5.35 -17.08 -13.82
N GLY A 56 5.55 -18.26 -14.44
CA GLY A 56 4.53 -18.92 -15.24
C GLY A 56 3.24 -19.17 -14.44
N ARG A 57 3.36 -19.59 -13.17
CA ARG A 57 2.19 -19.74 -12.30
C ARG A 57 1.54 -18.42 -11.89
N LEU A 58 2.34 -17.38 -11.68
CA LEU A 58 1.84 -16.04 -11.38
C LEU A 58 1.03 -15.49 -12.56
N VAL A 59 1.55 -15.66 -13.77
CA VAL A 59 0.90 -15.27 -15.03
C VAL A 59 -0.40 -16.04 -15.22
N ASP A 60 -0.42 -17.33 -14.92
CA ASP A 60 -1.66 -18.12 -14.99
C ASP A 60 -2.75 -17.56 -14.05
N LEU A 61 -2.38 -17.21 -12.82
CA LEU A 61 -3.32 -16.65 -11.85
C LEU A 61 -3.78 -15.24 -12.22
N GLN A 62 -2.88 -14.41 -12.78
CA GLN A 62 -3.19 -13.02 -13.16
C GLN A 62 -3.94 -12.91 -14.49
N ILE A 63 -3.64 -13.75 -15.49
CA ILE A 63 -4.24 -13.64 -16.83
C ILE A 63 -5.50 -14.49 -16.97
N PHE A 64 -5.46 -15.78 -16.60
CA PHE A 64 -6.62 -16.67 -16.76
C PHE A 64 -7.69 -16.44 -15.70
N ARG A 65 -7.29 -16.12 -14.45
CA ARG A 65 -8.23 -15.90 -13.34
C ARG A 65 -8.35 -14.44 -12.91
N GLY A 66 -7.55 -13.52 -13.46
CA GLY A 66 -7.63 -12.11 -13.11
C GLY A 66 -8.95 -11.46 -13.50
N SER A 67 -9.52 -11.83 -14.66
CA SER A 67 -10.86 -11.37 -15.08
C SER A 67 -11.95 -11.85 -14.11
N TYR A 68 -11.86 -13.09 -13.64
CA TYR A 68 -12.78 -13.66 -12.65
C TYR A 68 -12.70 -12.94 -11.30
N PHE A 69 -11.49 -12.73 -10.76
CA PHE A 69 -11.32 -11.99 -9.50
C PHE A 69 -11.67 -10.50 -9.61
N ARG A 70 -11.45 -9.89 -10.79
CA ARG A 70 -11.89 -8.52 -11.05
C ARG A 70 -13.41 -8.41 -11.05
N SER A 71 -14.13 -9.38 -11.63
CA SER A 71 -15.59 -9.42 -11.59
C SER A 71 -16.17 -9.63 -10.18
N LEU A 72 -15.51 -10.45 -9.35
CA LEU A 72 -15.86 -10.62 -7.94
C LEU A 72 -15.66 -9.35 -7.12
N ALA A 73 -14.55 -8.63 -7.35
CA ALA A 73 -14.30 -7.34 -6.71
C ALA A 73 -15.31 -6.27 -7.14
N GLU A 74 -15.68 -6.24 -8.42
CA GLU A 74 -16.75 -5.38 -8.95
C GLU A 74 -18.12 -5.74 -8.32
N GLY A 75 -18.38 -7.03 -8.11
CA GLY A 75 -19.60 -7.54 -7.47
C GLY A 75 -19.76 -7.07 -6.02
N ASN A 76 -18.67 -6.94 -5.27
CA ASN A 76 -18.69 -6.37 -3.91
C ASN A 76 -19.06 -4.88 -3.88
N ARG A 77 -18.93 -4.16 -5.01
CA ARG A 77 -19.37 -2.76 -5.15
C ARG A 77 -20.88 -2.63 -5.31
N ILE A 78 -21.54 -3.66 -5.88
CA ILE A 78 -22.99 -3.66 -6.11
C ILE A 78 -23.68 -4.39 -4.96
N ARG A 79 -23.78 -3.72 -3.82
CA ARG A 79 -24.65 -4.18 -2.72
C ARG A 79 -26.10 -3.95 -3.13
N ARG A 80 -26.77 -4.99 -3.66
CA ARG A 80 -28.21 -4.95 -3.94
C ARG A 80 -28.94 -4.84 -2.60
N ILE A 81 -29.39 -3.64 -2.24
CA ILE A 81 -30.27 -3.41 -1.09
C ILE A 81 -31.67 -3.78 -1.57
N PRO A 82 -32.27 -4.90 -1.12
CA PRO A 82 -33.63 -5.22 -1.51
C PRO A 82 -34.57 -4.19 -0.89
N ILE A 83 -35.28 -3.43 -1.73
CA ILE A 83 -36.36 -2.56 -1.28
C ILE A 83 -37.51 -3.48 -0.88
N LYS A 84 -37.78 -3.58 0.43
CA LYS A 84 -38.90 -4.38 0.93
C LYS A 84 -40.20 -3.74 0.43
N ALA A 85 -41.00 -4.49 -0.34
CA ALA A 85 -42.30 -4.02 -0.76
C ALA A 85 -43.18 -3.74 0.47
N PRO A 86 -43.91 -2.61 0.51
CA PRO A 86 -44.88 -2.35 1.57
C PRO A 86 -45.95 -3.44 1.57
N ARG A 87 -46.34 -3.93 2.76
CA ARG A 87 -47.48 -4.86 2.87
C ARG A 87 -48.76 -4.12 2.49
N GLY A 88 -49.67 -4.80 1.78
CA GLY A 88 -51.00 -4.28 1.49
C GLY A 88 -51.79 -4.03 2.78
N GLU A 89 -52.69 -3.04 2.75
CA GLU A 89 -53.60 -2.75 3.85
C GLU A 89 -54.70 -3.83 3.89
N ILE A 90 -54.98 -4.38 5.07
CA ILE A 90 -56.09 -5.33 5.25
C ILE A 90 -57.34 -4.51 5.54
N LEU A 91 -58.30 -4.56 4.63
CA LEU A 91 -59.58 -3.87 4.72
C LEU A 91 -60.69 -4.85 5.13
N ASP A 92 -61.62 -4.40 5.98
CA ASP A 92 -62.88 -5.08 6.25
C ASP A 92 -63.85 -4.91 5.06
N ARG A 93 -64.94 -5.70 5.01
CA ARG A 93 -66.04 -5.57 4.02
C ARG A 93 -66.68 -4.17 3.97
N SER A 94 -66.51 -3.39 5.03
CA SER A 94 -66.97 -2.01 5.16
C SER A 94 -65.97 -0.98 4.63
N GLY A 95 -64.80 -1.40 4.13
CA GLY A 95 -63.71 -0.53 3.68
C GLY A 95 -62.84 0.03 4.82
N ALA A 96 -63.09 -0.35 6.08
CA ALA A 96 -62.27 0.06 7.22
C ALA A 96 -60.95 -0.72 7.28
N ALA A 97 -59.81 -0.03 7.42
CA ALA A 97 -58.51 -0.67 7.56
C ALA A 97 -58.33 -1.30 8.95
N LEU A 98 -58.18 -2.63 9.00
CA LEU A 98 -57.92 -3.41 10.22
C LEU A 98 -56.41 -3.50 10.52
N ALA A 99 -55.58 -3.48 9.49
CA ALA A 99 -54.12 -3.47 9.65
C ALA A 99 -53.46 -2.67 8.51
N ARG A 100 -52.60 -1.72 8.88
CA ARG A 100 -51.82 -0.89 7.95
C ARG A 100 -50.35 -0.83 8.35
N ASN A 101 -49.46 -0.64 7.38
CA ASN A 101 -48.03 -0.49 7.62
C ASN A 101 -47.71 0.99 7.90
N ILE A 102 -47.31 1.31 9.14
CA ILE A 102 -46.91 2.67 9.53
C ILE A 102 -45.38 2.70 9.65
N PRO A 103 -44.66 3.55 8.91
CA PRO A 103 -43.22 3.68 9.06
C PRO A 103 -42.87 4.29 10.42
N VAL A 104 -41.92 3.68 11.13
CA VAL A 104 -41.40 4.16 12.42
C VAL A 104 -39.96 4.61 12.23
N TYR A 105 -39.62 5.80 12.71
CA TYR A 105 -38.28 6.39 12.62
C TYR A 105 -37.56 6.23 13.96
N LYS A 106 -36.29 5.85 13.91
CA LYS A 106 -35.45 5.66 15.09
C LYS A 106 -34.08 6.30 14.86
N LEU A 107 -33.59 7.02 15.86
CA LEU A 107 -32.26 7.61 15.88
C LEU A 107 -31.36 6.74 16.75
N ALA A 108 -30.27 6.24 16.15
CA ALA A 108 -29.29 5.42 16.83
C ALA A 108 -28.01 6.23 17.06
N THR A 109 -27.53 6.29 18.29
CA THR A 109 -26.24 6.89 18.63
C THR A 109 -25.19 5.78 18.75
N PHE A 110 -24.03 6.00 18.14
CA PHE A 110 -22.94 5.03 18.11
C PHE A 110 -21.78 5.47 19.00
N GLY A 111 -21.22 4.54 19.77
CA GLY A 111 -20.02 4.76 20.59
C GLY A 111 -18.72 4.44 19.89
N GLU A 112 -17.61 4.59 20.62
CA GLU A 112 -16.31 4.08 20.18
C GLU A 112 -16.37 2.57 19.94
N GLY A 113 -16.09 2.13 18.71
CA GLY A 113 -16.17 0.72 18.29
C GLY A 113 -17.46 0.32 17.57
N GLY A 114 -18.36 1.26 17.25
CA GLY A 114 -19.55 1.00 16.42
C GLY A 114 -20.69 0.29 17.16
N VAL A 115 -20.64 0.28 18.49
CA VAL A 115 -21.73 -0.25 19.33
C VAL A 115 -22.82 0.82 19.44
N VAL A 116 -24.08 0.42 19.20
CA VAL A 116 -25.25 1.28 19.41
C VAL A 116 -25.44 1.49 20.91
N ILE A 117 -25.31 2.73 21.37
CA ILE A 117 -25.45 3.11 22.78
C ILE A 117 -26.92 3.34 23.11
N GLU A 118 -27.63 4.08 22.25
CA GLU A 118 -29.01 4.45 22.51
C GLU A 118 -29.82 4.45 21.20
N THR A 119 -31.09 4.08 21.30
CA THR A 119 -32.03 4.13 20.18
C THR A 119 -33.31 4.81 20.65
N GLN A 120 -33.53 6.04 20.19
CA GLN A 120 -34.73 6.80 20.52
C GLN A 120 -35.72 6.79 19.34
N GLU A 121 -37.00 6.64 19.64
CA GLU A 121 -38.06 6.79 18.63
C GLU A 121 -38.33 8.27 18.40
N ILE A 122 -38.29 8.71 17.15
CA ILE A 122 -38.44 10.12 16.78
C ILE A 122 -39.71 10.28 15.93
N PRO A 123 -40.50 11.34 16.14
CA PRO A 123 -41.63 11.65 15.27
C PRO A 123 -41.17 11.94 13.83
N ARG A 124 -42.02 11.59 12.84
CA ARG A 124 -41.71 11.71 11.40
C ARG A 124 -41.21 13.10 11.00
N GLU A 125 -41.76 14.17 11.57
CA GLU A 125 -41.39 15.54 11.22
C GLU A 125 -39.95 15.86 11.61
N GLU A 126 -39.53 15.44 12.81
CA GLU A 126 -38.18 15.66 13.32
C GLU A 126 -37.16 14.79 12.59
N ALA A 127 -37.51 13.53 12.26
CA ALA A 127 -36.68 12.67 11.42
C ALA A 127 -36.44 13.26 10.02
N LEU A 128 -37.48 13.83 9.40
CA LEU A 128 -37.35 14.50 8.10
C LEU A 128 -36.50 15.77 8.18
N ARG A 129 -36.62 16.54 9.27
CA ARG A 129 -35.77 17.73 9.51
C ARG A 129 -34.30 17.34 9.64
N ILE A 130 -33.99 16.31 10.43
CA ILE A 130 -32.62 15.81 10.62
C ILE A 130 -32.05 15.27 9.31
N GLU A 131 -32.82 14.51 8.52
CA GLU A 131 -32.36 13.99 7.21
C GLU A 131 -32.12 15.12 6.19
N SER A 132 -32.97 16.15 6.18
CA SER A 132 -32.84 17.28 5.26
C SER A 132 -31.76 18.28 5.65
N SER A 133 -31.41 18.31 6.93
CA SER A 133 -30.29 19.08 7.47
C SER A 133 -29.04 18.23 7.26
N ASP A 134 -28.38 18.41 6.11
CA ASP A 134 -27.22 17.66 5.63
C ASP A 134 -26.35 17.06 6.78
N PRO A 135 -26.25 15.71 6.93
CA PRO A 135 -25.51 15.08 8.02
C PRO A 135 -23.99 15.34 7.98
N GLY A 136 -23.50 16.01 6.93
CA GLY A 136 -22.11 16.43 6.79
C GLY A 136 -21.69 17.69 7.57
N GLU A 137 -22.63 18.43 8.18
CA GLU A 137 -22.31 19.71 8.86
C GLU A 137 -22.00 19.59 10.36
N ALA A 138 -22.22 18.41 10.97
CA ALA A 138 -22.07 18.20 12.42
C ALA A 138 -20.82 17.38 12.81
N LEU A 139 -19.73 17.49 12.03
CA LEU A 139 -18.41 16.93 12.36
C LEU A 139 -17.32 18.01 12.38
#